data_AF-Q9EVA2-F1
#
_entry.id   AF-Q9EVA2-F1
#
_cell.length_a   1.000
_cell.length_b   1.000
_cell.length_c   1.000
_cell.angle_alpha   90.00
_cell.angle_beta   90.00
_cell.angle_gamma   90.00
#
_symmetry.space_group_name_H-M   'P 1'
#
loop_
_entity.id
_entity.type
_entity.pdbx_description
1 polymer ?
#
loop_
_entity_poly.entity_id
_entity_poly.type
_entity_poly.pdbx_seq_one_letter_code
_entity_poly.pdbx_strand_id
1 'polypeptide(L)'
;MNVTYAINNANQKRSLKNMIIAILSVMSLGLANFICIMIAFFLLLLLSPILLALIVATPLLLLSPLLLVIVGFTKGFHQIHFSDVYSVLIGFFIGLVIAGVSYQALKHLYSLLVKYLKWNVSILKED
;
A
#
# COMPACT_ATOMS: atom_id res chain seq x y z
N MET A 1 -5.35 -4.18 29.83
CA MET A 1 -5.08 -3.83 31.23
C MET A 1 -4.72 -2.35 31.23
N ASN A 2 -5.54 -1.54 31.89
CA ASN A 2 -5.56 -0.08 31.79
C ASN A 2 -4.25 0.53 32.29
N VAL A 3 -3.62 1.43 31.54
CA VAL A 3 -2.34 2.06 31.93
C VAL A 3 -2.53 2.95 33.15
N THR A 4 -3.70 3.57 33.29
CA THR A 4 -4.10 4.27 34.51
C THR A 4 -4.13 3.35 35.74
N TYR A 5 -4.44 2.05 35.58
CA TYR A 5 -4.47 1.07 36.67
C TYR A 5 -3.05 0.60 37.06
N ALA A 6 -2.16 0.48 36.09
CA ALA A 6 -0.74 0.18 36.33
C ALA A 6 -0.03 1.36 37.04
N ILE A 7 -0.35 2.60 36.65
CA ILE A 7 0.18 3.82 37.27
C ILE A 7 -0.32 3.97 38.71
N ASN A 8 -1.62 3.75 38.97
CA ASN A 8 -2.17 3.84 40.33
C ASN A 8 -1.60 2.78 41.28
N ASN A 9 -1.34 1.57 40.78
CA ASN A 9 -0.77 0.49 41.57
C ASN A 9 0.74 0.66 41.82
N ALA A 10 1.47 1.33 40.91
CA ALA A 10 2.87 1.72 41.11
C ALA A 10 3.03 2.84 42.15
N ASN A 11 2.03 3.72 42.28
CA ASN A 11 2.05 4.81 43.27
C ASN A 11 1.75 4.31 44.70
N GLN A 12 0.98 3.22 44.86
CA GLN A 12 0.68 2.60 46.15
C GLN A 12 1.71 1.53 46.61
N LYS A 13 2.48 0.92 45.69
CA LYS A 13 3.59 0.02 46.04
C LYS A 13 4.77 0.27 45.10
N ARG A 14 5.87 0.84 45.63
CA ARG A 14 7.20 0.98 44.97
C ARG A 14 7.80 -0.39 44.61
N SER A 15 7.16 -1.16 43.75
CA SER A 15 7.70 -2.40 43.21
C SER A 15 8.39 -2.09 41.90
N LEU A 16 9.72 -2.26 41.86
CA LEU A 16 10.53 -2.17 40.64
C LEU A 16 9.92 -2.99 39.48
N LYS A 17 9.19 -4.06 39.81
CA LYS A 17 8.45 -4.90 38.86
C LYS A 17 7.39 -4.12 38.08
N ASN A 18 6.62 -3.25 38.74
CA ASN A 18 5.58 -2.44 38.08
C ASN A 18 6.20 -1.32 37.22
N MET A 19 7.30 -0.73 37.66
CA MET A 19 8.06 0.24 36.85
C MET A 19 8.66 -0.42 35.60
N ILE A 20 9.22 -1.63 35.72
CA ILE A 20 9.74 -2.39 34.57
C ILE A 20 8.62 -2.69 33.58
N ILE A 21 7.44 -3.14 34.04
CA ILE A 21 6.30 -3.42 33.15
C ILE A 21 5.80 -2.15 32.44
N ALA A 22 5.77 -1.01 33.13
CA ALA A 22 5.40 0.28 32.55
C ALA A 22 6.42 0.72 31.48
N ILE A 23 7.72 0.65 31.77
CA ILE A 23 8.80 0.98 30.82
C ILE A 23 8.74 0.05 29.59
N LEU A 24 8.54 -1.24 29.80
CA LEU A 24 8.47 -2.24 28.73
C LEU A 24 7.21 -2.07 27.87
N SER A 25 6.11 -1.57 28.45
CA SER A 25 4.89 -1.21 27.72
C SER A 25 5.05 0.06 26.87
N VAL A 26 5.73 1.09 27.39
CA VAL A 26 6.02 2.30 26.61
C VAL A 26 7.02 2.01 25.48
N MET A 27 8.04 1.19 25.75
CA MET A 27 9.01 0.76 24.74
C MET A 27 8.37 -0.10 23.66
N SER A 28 7.44 -0.99 24.01
CA SER A 28 6.75 -1.84 23.02
C SER A 28 5.81 -1.03 22.13
N LEU A 29 5.19 0.05 22.65
CA LEU A 29 4.43 0.99 21.84
C LEU A 29 5.32 1.72 20.82
N GLY A 30 6.48 2.20 21.26
CA GLY A 30 7.48 2.84 20.39
C GLY A 30 8.05 1.89 19.33
N LEU A 31 8.38 0.65 19.71
CA LEU A 31 8.84 -0.40 18.80
C LEU A 31 7.76 -0.79 17.78
N ALA A 32 6.51 -0.91 18.20
CA ALA A 32 5.40 -1.21 17.30
C ALA A 32 5.17 -0.09 16.28
N ASN A 33 5.26 1.19 16.69
CA ASN A 33 5.22 2.33 15.78
C ASN A 33 6.40 2.33 14.80
N PHE A 34 7.62 2.09 15.31
CA PHE A 34 8.81 2.03 14.46
C PHE A 34 8.73 0.91 13.42
N ILE A 35 8.30 -0.29 13.83
CA ILE A 35 8.09 -1.42 12.92
C ILE A 35 7.01 -1.08 11.89
N CYS A 36 5.90 -0.44 12.29
CA CYS A 36 4.85 -0.07 11.35
C CYS A 36 5.31 0.98 10.33
N ILE A 37 6.07 1.99 10.75
CA ILE A 37 6.66 3.00 9.86
C ILE A 37 7.65 2.34 8.90
N MET A 38 8.50 1.43 9.40
CA MET A 38 9.44 0.67 8.58
C MET A 38 8.74 -0.20 7.54
N ILE A 39 7.67 -0.92 7.91
CA ILE A 39 6.86 -1.72 6.98
C ILE A 39 6.18 -0.81 5.96
N ALA A 40 5.59 0.31 6.38
CA ALA A 40 4.94 1.26 5.48
C ALA A 40 5.94 1.87 4.49
N PHE A 41 7.13 2.25 4.96
CA PHE A 41 8.20 2.78 4.12
C PHE A 41 8.71 1.72 3.13
N PHE A 42 8.92 0.49 3.58
CA PHE A 42 9.34 -0.61 2.72
C PHE A 42 8.28 -0.95 1.66
N LEU A 43 7.00 -1.01 2.05
CA LEU A 43 5.89 -1.19 1.11
C LEU A 43 5.81 -0.04 0.09
N LEU A 44 5.97 1.20 0.53
CA LEU A 44 5.98 2.37 -0.36
C LEU A 44 7.14 2.29 -1.36
N LEU A 45 8.33 1.93 -0.89
CA LEU A 45 9.51 1.77 -1.72
C LEU A 45 9.33 0.64 -2.74
N LEU A 46 8.80 -0.51 -2.31
CA LEU A 46 8.50 -1.66 -3.17
C LEU A 46 7.41 -1.36 -4.21
N LEU A 47 6.36 -0.60 -3.83
CA LEU A 47 5.29 -0.20 -4.75
C LEU A 47 5.71 0.93 -5.68
N SER A 48 6.71 1.75 -5.34
CA SER A 48 7.12 2.91 -6.15
C SER A 48 7.44 2.58 -7.62
N PRO A 49 8.24 1.56 -7.98
CA PRO A 49 8.48 1.21 -9.38
C PRO A 49 7.21 0.70 -10.07
N ILE A 50 6.35 -0.01 -9.34
CA ILE A 50 5.08 -0.54 -9.87
C ILE A 50 4.13 0.61 -10.19
N LEU A 51 4.00 1.59 -9.30
CA LEU A 51 3.20 2.79 -9.50
C LEU A 51 3.68 3.59 -10.71
N LEU A 52 5.00 3.78 -10.84
CA LEU A 52 5.59 4.49 -11.97
C LEU A 52 5.33 3.75 -13.29
N ALA A 53 5.52 2.43 -13.30
CA ALA A 53 5.19 1.58 -14.44
C ALA A 53 3.69 1.65 -14.76
N LEU A 54 2.81 1.67 -13.76
CA LEU A 54 1.37 1.78 -13.94
C LEU A 54 0.98 3.10 -14.61
N ILE A 55 1.54 4.23 -14.14
CA ILE A 55 1.25 5.57 -14.65
C ILE A 55 1.63 5.70 -16.13
N VAL A 56 2.73 5.08 -16.55
CA VAL A 56 3.21 5.15 -17.94
C VAL A 56 2.58 4.06 -18.82
N ALA A 57 2.62 2.81 -18.38
CA ALA A 57 2.21 1.66 -19.20
C ALA A 57 0.68 1.59 -19.37
N THR A 58 -0.10 1.94 -18.34
CA THR A 58 -1.57 1.85 -18.41
C THR A 58 -2.16 2.73 -19.50
N PRO A 59 -1.87 4.05 -19.59
CA PRO A 59 -2.37 4.86 -20.69
C PRO A 59 -1.82 4.39 -22.03
N LEU A 60 -0.56 3.92 -22.09
CA LEU A 60 0.02 3.39 -23.33
C LEU A 60 -0.75 2.15 -23.84
N LEU A 61 -1.07 1.22 -22.95
CA LEU A 61 -1.83 0.01 -23.27
C LEU A 61 -3.29 0.33 -23.62
N LEU A 62 -3.91 1.29 -22.94
CA LEU A 62 -5.27 1.73 -23.23
C LEU A 62 -5.37 2.49 -24.58
N LEU A 63 -4.36 3.29 -24.91
CA LEU A 63 -4.25 4.01 -26.18
C LEU A 63 -3.71 3.15 -27.31
N SER A 64 -3.18 1.96 -27.02
CA SER A 64 -2.56 1.09 -28.03
C SER A 64 -3.46 0.76 -29.24
N PRO A 65 -4.79 0.56 -29.11
CA PRO A 65 -5.66 0.37 -30.27
C PRO A 65 -5.75 1.62 -31.14
N LEU A 66 -5.80 2.81 -30.52
CA LEU A 66 -5.83 4.09 -31.23
C LEU A 66 -4.51 4.34 -31.97
N LEU A 67 -3.38 4.05 -31.32
CA LEU A 67 -2.04 4.17 -31.91
C LEU A 67 -1.89 3.26 -33.14
N LEU A 68 -2.42 2.03 -33.09
CA LEU A 68 -2.39 1.11 -34.22
C LEU A 68 -3.18 1.66 -35.43
N VAL A 69 -4.33 2.30 -35.19
CA VAL A 69 -5.12 2.97 -36.23
C VAL A 69 -4.33 4.13 -36.86
N ILE A 70 -3.67 4.96 -36.03
CA ILE A 70 -2.83 6.08 -36.52
C ILE A 70 -1.66 5.56 -37.37
N VAL A 71 -1.02 4.46 -36.96
CA VAL A 71 0.05 3.82 -37.75
C VAL A 71 -0.49 3.31 -39.09
N GLY A 72 -1.69 2.74 -39.10
CA GLY A 72 -2.36 2.30 -40.33
C GLY A 72 -2.61 3.44 -41.32
N PHE A 73 -3.00 4.62 -40.84
CA PHE A 73 -3.18 5.81 -41.68
C PHE A 73 -1.87 6.44 -42.15
N THR A 74 -0.83 6.44 -41.32
CA THR A 74 0.44 7.14 -41.61
C THR A 74 1.43 6.30 -42.42
N LYS A 75 1.51 4.99 -42.15
CA LYS A 75 2.46 4.06 -42.78
C LYS A 75 1.80 3.07 -43.74
N GLY A 76 0.47 3.07 -43.79
CA GLY A 76 -0.33 2.16 -44.61
C GLY A 76 -0.65 0.85 -43.87
N PHE A 77 -1.91 0.42 -43.96
CA PHE A 77 -2.41 -0.81 -43.32
C PHE A 77 -1.73 -2.09 -43.80
N HIS A 78 -1.03 -2.06 -44.94
CA HIS A 78 -0.28 -3.23 -45.41
C HIS A 78 0.86 -3.63 -44.46
N GLN A 79 1.42 -2.67 -43.71
CA GLN A 79 2.47 -2.95 -42.72
C GLN A 79 1.93 -3.53 -41.41
N ILE A 80 0.62 -3.53 -41.20
CA ILE A 80 0.00 -4.07 -39.98
C ILE A 80 -0.29 -5.54 -40.20
N HIS A 81 0.40 -6.40 -39.44
CA HIS A 81 0.13 -7.83 -39.45
C HIS A 81 -0.96 -8.19 -38.44
N PHE A 82 -1.60 -9.34 -38.65
CA PHE A 82 -2.60 -9.86 -37.72
C PHE A 82 -2.03 -10.06 -36.30
N SER A 83 -0.74 -10.38 -36.20
CA SER A 83 0.00 -10.47 -34.92
C SER A 83 0.00 -9.16 -34.14
N ASP A 84 0.05 -8.02 -34.82
CA ASP A 84 0.13 -6.70 -34.18
C ASP A 84 -1.23 -6.32 -33.60
N VAL A 85 -2.31 -6.57 -34.35
CA VAL A 85 -3.69 -6.38 -33.89
C VAL A 85 -3.97 -7.25 -32.67
N TYR A 86 -3.58 -8.53 -32.72
CA TYR A 86 -3.73 -9.47 -31.62
C TYR A 86 -2.95 -9.04 -30.36
N SER A 87 -1.70 -8.61 -30.54
CA SER A 87 -0.85 -8.14 -29.45
C SER A 87 -1.40 -6.88 -28.78
N VAL A 88 -1.92 -5.93 -29.58
CA VAL A 88 -2.55 -4.70 -29.08
C VAL A 88 -3.83 -4.99 -28.31
N LEU A 89 -4.68 -5.90 -28.81
CA LEU A 89 -5.89 -6.33 -28.09
C LEU A 89 -5.56 -6.98 -26.76
N ILE A 90 -4.61 -7.92 -26.74
CA ILE A 90 -4.15 -8.54 -25.48
C ILE A 90 -3.57 -7.50 -24.53
N GLY A 91 -2.71 -6.62 -25.04
CA GLY A 91 -2.11 -5.55 -24.25
C GLY A 91 -3.15 -4.65 -23.59
N PHE A 92 -4.20 -4.30 -24.34
CA PHE A 92 -5.33 -3.54 -23.83
C PHE A 92 -6.04 -4.25 -22.66
N PHE A 93 -6.37 -5.54 -22.81
CA PHE A 93 -7.00 -6.32 -21.75
C PHE A 93 -6.09 -6.51 -20.53
N ILE A 94 -4.80 -6.75 -20.74
CA ILE A 94 -3.80 -6.83 -19.67
C ILE A 94 -3.75 -5.48 -18.92
N GLY A 95 -3.75 -4.36 -19.63
CA GLY A 95 -3.79 -3.02 -19.04
C GLY A 95 -5.01 -2.82 -18.14
N LEU A 96 -6.20 -3.26 -18.57
CA LEU A 96 -7.42 -3.21 -17.76
C LEU A 96 -7.33 -4.07 -16.49
N VAL A 97 -6.80 -5.30 -16.60
CA VAL A 97 -6.63 -6.20 -15.44
C VAL A 97 -5.66 -5.59 -14.44
N ILE A 98 -4.51 -5.09 -14.91
CA ILE A 98 -3.50 -4.45 -14.06
C ILE A 98 -4.11 -3.24 -13.33
N ALA A 99 -4.89 -2.40 -14.02
CA ALA A 99 -5.57 -1.27 -13.42
C ALA A 99 -6.59 -1.69 -12.34
N GLY A 100 -7.36 -2.75 -12.59
CA GLY A 100 -8.33 -3.27 -11.61
C GLY A 100 -7.67 -3.85 -10.35
N VAL A 101 -6.63 -4.68 -10.54
CA VAL A 101 -5.90 -5.31 -9.44
C VAL A 101 -5.19 -4.28 -8.57
N SER A 102 -4.53 -3.29 -9.20
CA SER A 102 -3.84 -2.22 -8.46
C SER A 102 -4.80 -1.34 -7.66
N TYR A 103 -5.98 -1.03 -8.19
CA TYR A 103 -7.02 -0.33 -7.43
C TYR A 103 -7.48 -1.12 -6.19
N GLN A 104 -7.71 -2.43 -6.34
CA GLN A 104 -8.12 -3.28 -5.23
C GLN A 104 -7.01 -3.42 -4.17
N ALA A 105 -5.76 -3.56 -4.59
CA ALA A 105 -4.61 -3.62 -3.70
C ALA A 105 -4.48 -2.34 -2.86
N LEU A 106 -4.57 -1.15 -3.48
CA LEU A 106 -4.54 0.13 -2.77
C LEU A 106 -5.67 0.23 -1.73
N LYS A 107 -6.89 -0.18 -2.10
CA LYS A 107 -8.04 -0.16 -1.17
C LYS A 107 -7.80 -1.04 0.05
N HIS A 108 -7.23 -2.22 -0.15
CA HIS A 108 -6.94 -3.14 0.95
C HIS A 108 -5.84 -2.59 1.86
N LEU A 109 -4.79 -2.02 1.27
CA LEU A 109 -3.67 -1.43 1.99
C LEU A 109 -4.12 -0.21 2.83
N TYR A 110 -4.98 0.63 2.28
CA TYR A 110 -5.60 1.74 3.00
C TYR A 110 -6.45 1.26 4.18
N SER A 111 -7.26 0.20 3.99
CA SER A 111 -8.07 -0.36 5.06
C SER A 111 -7.21 -0.90 6.22
N LEU A 112 -6.07 -1.53 5.93
CA LEU A 112 -5.13 -2.01 6.94
C LEU A 112 -4.49 -0.84 7.71
N LEU A 113 -4.06 0.20 7.00
CA LEU A 113 -3.53 1.42 7.60
C LEU A 113 -4.53 2.10 8.54
N VAL A 114 -5.78 2.26 8.10
CA VAL A 114 -6.84 2.86 8.93
C VAL A 114 -7.13 2.00 10.16
N LYS A 115 -7.18 0.67 10.01
CA LYS A 115 -7.39 -0.24 11.14
C LYS A 115 -6.25 -0.13 12.16
N TYR A 116 -5.01 -0.03 11.67
CA TYR A 116 -3.84 0.21 12.51
C TYR A 116 -3.90 1.57 13.23
N LEU A 117 -4.19 2.66 12.50
CA LEU A 117 -4.34 4.01 13.07
C LEU A 117 -5.41 4.04 14.17
N LYS A 118 -6.56 3.40 13.95
CA LYS A 118 -7.62 3.28 14.96
C LYS A 118 -7.15 2.53 16.20
N TRP A 119 -6.41 1.44 16.03
CA TRP A 119 -5.85 0.65 17.13
C TRP A 119 -4.77 1.44 17.90
N ASN A 120 -3.94 2.22 17.21
CA ASN A 120 -2.94 3.07 17.83
C ASN A 120 -3.56 4.16 18.69
N VAL A 121 -4.58 4.85 18.16
CA VAL A 121 -5.32 5.90 18.88
C VAL A 121 -6.14 5.33 20.05
N SER A 122 -6.70 4.12 19.94
CA SER A 122 -7.43 3.52 21.07
C SER A 122 -6.52 3.23 22.24
N ILE A 123 -5.30 2.76 21.99
CA ILE A 123 -4.32 2.52 23.06
C ILE A 123 -3.93 3.83 23.74
N LEU A 124 -3.72 4.91 22.98
CA LEU A 124 -3.39 6.24 23.52
C LEU A 124 -4.54 6.90 24.32
N LYS A 125 -5.78 6.44 24.16
CA LYS A 125 -6.96 6.98 24.88
C LYS A 125 -7.31 6.22 26.17
N GLU A 126 -6.76 5.01 26.35
CA GLU A 126 -6.90 4.21 27.56
C GLU A 126 -5.75 4.42 28.56
N ASP A 127 -4.82 5.34 28.26
CA ASP A 127 -3.79 5.84 29.17
C ASP A 127 -4.31 7.05 29.98
#